data_AF-A0AAU7MS04-F1
#
_entry.id   AF-A0AAU7MS04-F1
#
_cell.length_a   1.000
_cell.length_b   1.000
_cell.length_c   1.000
_cell.angle_alpha   90.00
_cell.angle_beta   90.00
_cell.angle_gamma   90.00
#
_symmetry.space_group_name_H-M   'P 1'
#
loop_
_entity.id
_entity.type
_entity.pdbx_description
1 polymer ?
#
loop_
_entity_poly.entity_id
_entity_poly.type
_entity_poly.pdbx_seq_one_letter_code
_entity_poly.pdbx_strand_id
1 'polypeptide(L)'
;MIGFSEAARLHTLAAWSLIILWLFAIFWHVTTGEWRQYIPTRNKLFAVIRYYLIGTFTGEPHPYRKTTRAKHNLLQRLAYLFFKLMITPVIWLSGLLYLFYNDWPATLSNALELETVALVHTAAAFAMLVFIIAHVYMATMGPRLTSLIKPMITGYEDLEEHH
;
A
#
# COMPACT_ATOMS: atom_id res chain seq x y z
N MET A 1 -21.36 9.20 19.45
CA MET A 1 -20.30 8.25 19.05
C MET A 1 -20.96 6.90 18.80
N ILE A 2 -20.58 6.16 17.76
CA ILE A 2 -21.09 4.81 17.54
C ILE A 2 -20.60 3.88 18.68
N GLY A 3 -21.45 2.97 19.16
CA GLY A 3 -21.07 2.02 20.21
C GLY A 3 -20.04 1.00 19.71
N PHE A 4 -19.23 0.42 20.60
CA PHE A 4 -18.16 -0.52 20.24
C PHE A 4 -18.67 -1.70 19.41
N SER A 5 -19.79 -2.31 19.80
CA SER A 5 -20.39 -3.42 19.05
C SER A 5 -20.77 -3.03 17.63
N GLU A 6 -21.30 -1.82 17.44
CA GLU A 6 -21.67 -1.31 16.12
C GLU A 6 -20.44 -1.00 15.28
N ALA A 7 -19.42 -0.39 15.89
CA ALA A 7 -18.14 -0.12 15.23
C ALA A 7 -17.45 -1.41 14.77
N ALA A 8 -17.42 -2.44 15.63
CA ALA A 8 -16.86 -3.75 15.29
C ALA A 8 -17.64 -4.44 14.16
N ARG A 9 -18.98 -4.33 14.16
CA ARG A 9 -19.83 -4.84 13.08
C ARG A 9 -19.53 -4.14 11.76
N LEU A 10 -19.51 -2.81 11.75
CA LEU A 10 -19.21 -2.00 10.56
C LEU A 10 -17.79 -2.28 10.04
N HIS A 11 -16.81 -2.41 10.93
CA HIS A 11 -15.44 -2.76 10.56
C HIS A 11 -15.38 -4.15 9.90
N THR A 12 -16.08 -5.14 10.46
CA THR A 12 -16.15 -6.50 9.91
C THR A 12 -16.81 -6.52 8.53
N LEU A 13 -17.90 -5.78 8.35
CA LEU A 13 -18.56 -5.63 7.04
C LEU A 13 -17.65 -4.94 6.01
N ALA A 14 -16.92 -3.91 6.42
CA ALA A 14 -15.96 -3.23 5.56
C ALA A 14 -14.79 -4.16 5.17
N ALA A 15 -14.30 -4.97 6.12
CA ALA A 15 -13.26 -5.96 5.85
C ALA A 15 -13.72 -7.00 4.82
N TRP A 16 -14.91 -7.58 4.98
CA TRP A 16 -15.48 -8.52 3.99
C TRP A 16 -15.69 -7.88 2.62
N SER A 17 -16.19 -6.65 2.58
CA SER A 17 -16.36 -5.90 1.32
C SER A 17 -15.02 -5.69 0.61
N LEU A 18 -13.98 -5.36 1.37
CA LEU A 18 -12.62 -5.18 0.85
C LEU A 18 -12.02 -6.50 0.33
N ILE A 19 -12.23 -7.62 1.04
CA ILE A 19 -11.81 -8.96 0.57
C ILE A 19 -12.44 -9.28 -0.78
N ILE A 20 -13.76 -9.07 -0.92
CA ILE A 20 -14.49 -9.32 -2.17
C ILE A 20 -13.92 -8.47 -3.31
N LEU A 21 -13.71 -7.17 -3.06
CA LEU A 21 -13.12 -6.26 -4.05
C LEU A 21 -11.72 -6.73 -4.48
N TRP A 22 -10.90 -7.19 -3.54
CA TRP A 22 -9.57 -7.73 -3.84
C TRP A 22 -9.61 -8.99 -4.68
N LEU A 23 -10.55 -9.91 -4.42
CA LEU A 23 -10.74 -11.10 -5.25
C LEU A 23 -11.04 -10.73 -6.70
N PHE A 24 -11.93 -9.74 -6.92
CA PHE A 24 -12.20 -9.22 -8.27
C PHE A 24 -10.96 -8.56 -8.90
N ALA A 25 -10.23 -7.74 -8.15
CA ALA A 25 -9.03 -7.08 -8.64
C ALA A 25 -7.93 -8.09 -9.04
N ILE A 26 -7.69 -9.12 -8.20
CA ILE A 26 -6.73 -10.19 -8.49
C ILE A 26 -7.18 -10.97 -9.73
N PHE A 27 -8.45 -11.37 -9.80
CA PHE A 27 -9.01 -12.06 -10.95
C PHE A 27 -8.82 -11.24 -12.25
N TRP A 28 -9.13 -9.94 -12.21
CA TRP A 28 -8.92 -9.02 -13.33
C TRP A 28 -7.44 -8.93 -13.74
N HIS A 29 -6.52 -8.74 -12.79
CA HIS A 29 -5.08 -8.65 -13.09
C HIS A 29 -4.49 -9.95 -13.68
N VAL A 30 -5.00 -11.10 -13.24
CA VAL A 30 -4.59 -12.40 -13.77
C VAL A 30 -5.12 -12.59 -15.19
N THR A 31 -6.41 -12.31 -15.42
CA THR A 31 -7.06 -12.51 -16.72
C THR A 31 -6.60 -11.52 -17.79
N THR A 32 -6.34 -10.26 -17.44
CA THR A 32 -5.82 -9.24 -18.38
C THR A 32 -4.33 -9.35 -18.66
N GLY A 33 -3.58 -10.13 -17.86
CA GLY A 33 -2.13 -10.28 -18.02
C GLY A 33 -1.30 -9.06 -17.57
N GLU A 34 -1.96 -8.03 -17.01
CA GLU A 34 -1.34 -6.81 -16.48
C GLU A 34 -0.32 -7.09 -15.37
N TRP A 35 -0.39 -8.27 -14.72
CA TRP A 35 0.58 -8.69 -13.71
C TRP A 35 2.03 -8.69 -14.21
N ARG A 36 2.26 -8.86 -15.52
CA ARG A 36 3.61 -8.84 -16.14
C ARG A 36 4.31 -7.49 -15.98
N GLN A 37 3.56 -6.40 -15.78
CA GLN A 37 4.11 -5.06 -15.56
C GLN A 37 4.75 -4.88 -14.16
N TYR A 38 4.51 -5.81 -13.22
CA TYR A 38 4.98 -5.70 -11.84
C TYR A 38 6.32 -6.44 -11.58
N ILE A 39 6.98 -6.97 -12.60
CA ILE A 39 8.29 -7.66 -12.48
C ILE A 39 9.42 -6.61 -12.34
N PRO A 40 10.09 -6.49 -11.18
CA PRO A 40 11.04 -5.40 -10.96
C PRO A 40 12.44 -5.67 -11.54
N THR A 41 13.03 -4.68 -12.20
CA THR A 41 14.45 -4.67 -12.62
C THR A 41 15.32 -4.00 -11.53
N ARG A 42 16.45 -4.61 -11.15
CA ARG A 42 17.25 -4.26 -9.95
C ARG A 42 18.30 -3.14 -10.13
N ASN A 43 18.34 -2.44 -11.26
CA ASN A 43 19.46 -1.53 -11.55
C ASN A 43 19.26 -0.12 -10.95
N LYS A 44 20.29 0.39 -10.25
CA LYS A 44 20.48 1.78 -9.74
C LYS A 44 19.70 2.21 -8.47
N LEU A 45 19.53 1.31 -7.50
CA LEU A 45 18.83 1.60 -6.22
C LEU A 45 19.47 2.75 -5.40
N PHE A 46 20.80 2.74 -5.26
CA PHE A 46 21.52 3.68 -4.39
C PHE A 46 21.47 5.14 -4.87
N ALA A 47 21.48 5.37 -6.19
CA ALA A 47 21.51 6.71 -6.77
C ALA A 47 20.21 7.49 -6.52
N VAL A 48 19.07 6.79 -6.46
CA VAL A 48 17.76 7.45 -6.25
C VAL A 48 17.49 7.71 -4.76
N ILE A 49 18.01 6.87 -3.85
CA ILE A 49 17.93 7.13 -2.40
C ILE A 49 18.63 8.47 -2.06
N ARG A 50 19.83 8.70 -2.59
CA ARG A 50 20.59 9.95 -2.37
C ARG A 50 19.85 11.18 -2.90
N TYR A 51 19.21 11.06 -4.05
CA TYR A 51 18.45 12.15 -4.65
C TYR A 51 17.25 12.58 -3.80
N TYR A 52 16.46 11.64 -3.29
CA TYR A 52 15.29 12.01 -2.48
C TYR A 52 15.67 12.61 -1.12
N LEU A 53 16.78 12.14 -0.54
CA LEU A 53 17.27 12.65 0.74
C LEU A 53 17.91 14.05 0.64
N ILE A 54 18.58 14.36 -0.47
CA ILE A 54 19.42 15.57 -0.58
C ILE A 54 19.16 16.32 -1.89
N GLY A 55 19.14 15.61 -3.02
CA GLY A 55 18.97 16.14 -4.37
C GLY A 55 17.68 16.95 -4.60
N THR A 56 16.55 16.55 -3.99
CA THR A 56 15.26 17.25 -4.13
C THR A 56 15.31 18.69 -3.60
N PHE A 57 16.04 18.92 -2.51
CA PHE A 57 16.17 20.24 -1.89
C PHE A 57 17.27 21.10 -2.52
N THR A 58 18.21 20.47 -3.22
CA THR A 58 19.34 21.12 -3.89
C THR A 58 19.07 21.39 -5.38
N GLY A 59 17.88 21.02 -5.89
CA GLY A 59 17.50 21.25 -7.28
C GLY A 59 18.25 20.37 -8.28
N GLU A 60 18.82 19.24 -7.82
CA GLU A 60 19.51 18.31 -8.72
C GLU A 60 18.52 17.78 -9.80
N PRO A 61 18.99 17.51 -11.03
CA PRO A 61 18.17 16.85 -12.03
C PRO A 61 17.83 15.43 -11.57
N HIS A 62 16.55 15.05 -11.64
CA HIS A 62 16.08 13.75 -11.20
C HIS A 62 16.84 12.62 -11.92
N PRO A 63 17.53 11.71 -11.20
CA PRO A 63 18.46 10.72 -11.79
C PRO A 63 17.76 9.63 -12.61
N TYR A 64 16.43 9.65 -12.65
CA TYR A 64 15.58 8.73 -13.40
C TYR A 64 14.65 9.52 -14.33
N ARG A 65 14.74 9.26 -15.64
CA ARG A 65 13.74 9.73 -16.61
C ARG A 65 12.48 8.86 -16.50
N LYS A 66 11.31 9.46 -16.28
CA LYS A 66 10.02 8.76 -16.43
C LYS A 66 9.98 8.17 -17.83
N THR A 67 9.93 6.86 -17.94
CA THR A 67 9.66 6.13 -19.19
C THR A 67 8.38 5.34 -18.97
N THR A 68 7.64 5.00 -20.04
CA THR A 68 6.38 4.24 -19.98
C THR A 68 6.47 2.94 -19.17
N ARG A 69 7.68 2.39 -18.97
CA ARG A 69 7.97 1.19 -18.15
C ARG A 69 8.33 1.46 -16.69
N ALA A 70 8.44 2.72 -16.25
CA ALA A 70 8.89 3.10 -14.92
C ALA A 70 8.09 4.28 -14.34
N LYS A 71 6.78 4.06 -14.12
CA LYS A 71 5.82 5.08 -13.63
C LYS A 71 6.09 5.58 -12.20
N HIS A 72 6.62 4.74 -11.31
CA HIS A 72 6.79 5.06 -9.89
C HIS A 72 8.22 5.50 -9.53
N ASN A 73 8.31 6.58 -8.75
CA ASN A 73 9.52 7.05 -8.06
C ASN A 73 10.06 5.96 -7.08
N LEU A 74 11.38 5.81 -6.90
CA LEU A 74 11.97 4.80 -6.02
C LEU A 74 11.51 4.92 -4.55
N LEU A 75 11.33 6.13 -3.98
CA LEU A 75 10.82 6.24 -2.61
C LEU A 75 9.39 5.69 -2.51
N GLN A 76 8.56 5.98 -3.51
CA GLN A 76 7.24 5.37 -3.63
C GLN A 76 7.36 3.85 -3.80
N ARG A 77 8.29 3.33 -4.62
CA ARG A 77 8.51 1.89 -4.78
C ARG A 77 8.93 1.20 -3.48
N LEU A 78 9.79 1.81 -2.67
CA LEU A 78 10.20 1.26 -1.36
C LEU A 78 9.04 1.31 -0.37
N ALA A 79 8.28 2.41 -0.34
CA ALA A 79 7.05 2.51 0.47
C ALA A 79 6.03 1.43 0.06
N TYR A 80 5.81 1.24 -1.24
CA TYR A 80 4.96 0.16 -1.78
C TYR A 80 5.50 -1.22 -1.48
N LEU A 81 6.81 -1.44 -1.53
CA LEU A 81 7.43 -2.71 -1.19
C LEU A 81 7.23 -3.04 0.28
N PHE A 82 7.47 -2.08 1.18
CA PHE A 82 7.23 -2.22 2.62
C PHE A 82 5.74 -2.47 2.91
N PHE A 83 4.86 -1.68 2.31
CA PHE A 83 3.41 -1.88 2.40
C PHE A 83 3.01 -3.28 1.94
N LYS A 84 3.52 -3.75 0.80
CA LYS A 84 3.13 -5.03 0.20
C LYS A 84 3.70 -6.24 0.92
N LEU A 85 4.95 -6.16 1.39
CA LEU A 85 5.64 -7.30 2.01
C LEU A 85 5.46 -7.36 3.53
N MET A 86 5.25 -6.24 4.21
CA MET A 86 5.19 -6.18 5.68
C MET A 86 3.79 -5.81 6.18
N ILE A 87 3.29 -4.62 5.83
CA ILE A 87 2.02 -4.12 6.40
C ILE A 87 0.85 -5.02 5.97
N THR A 88 0.74 -5.28 4.66
CA THR A 88 -0.40 -6.00 4.08
C THR A 88 -0.50 -7.44 4.61
N PRO A 89 0.56 -8.27 4.62
CA PRO A 89 0.44 -9.63 5.13
C PRO A 89 0.13 -9.64 6.63
N VAL A 90 0.79 -8.78 7.42
CA VAL A 90 0.59 -8.74 8.87
C VAL A 90 -0.82 -8.29 9.22
N ILE A 91 -1.35 -7.22 8.61
CA ILE A 91 -2.69 -6.71 8.93
C ILE A 91 -3.78 -7.73 8.56
N TRP A 92 -3.65 -8.41 7.42
CA TRP A 92 -4.63 -9.41 7.00
C TRP A 92 -4.54 -10.68 7.84
N LEU A 93 -3.33 -11.22 8.05
CA LEU A 93 -3.16 -12.44 8.86
C LEU A 93 -3.65 -12.23 10.30
N SER A 94 -3.22 -11.14 10.93
CA SER A 94 -3.67 -10.81 12.29
C SER A 94 -5.17 -10.52 12.35
N GLY A 95 -5.73 -9.83 11.34
CA GLY A 95 -7.16 -9.52 11.29
C GLY A 95 -8.04 -10.75 11.09
N LEU A 96 -7.63 -11.68 10.22
CA LEU A 96 -8.31 -12.95 10.03
C LEU A 96 -8.20 -13.84 11.28
N LEU A 97 -7.02 -13.92 11.89
CA LEU A 97 -6.85 -14.63 13.16
C LEU A 97 -7.79 -14.07 14.24
N TYR A 98 -7.90 -12.75 14.35
CA TYR A 98 -8.80 -12.10 15.30
C TYR A 98 -10.28 -12.36 14.99
N LEU A 99 -10.67 -12.32 13.70
CA LEU A 99 -12.04 -12.58 13.26
C LEU A 99 -12.51 -14.02 13.56
N PHE A 100 -11.61 -15.00 13.36
CA PHE A 100 -11.90 -16.42 13.56
C PHE A 100 -11.47 -16.94 14.94
N TYR A 101 -11.23 -16.06 15.92
CA TYR A 101 -10.76 -16.46 17.25
C TYR A 101 -11.61 -17.56 17.89
N ASN A 102 -12.94 -17.47 17.77
CA ASN A 102 -13.86 -18.45 18.35
C ASN A 102 -13.77 -19.84 17.70
N ASP A 103 -13.20 -19.93 16.49
CA ASP A 103 -13.04 -21.16 15.72
C ASP A 103 -11.59 -21.71 15.80
N TRP A 104 -10.74 -21.14 16.65
CA TRP A 104 -9.36 -21.60 16.78
C TRP A 104 -9.29 -23.04 17.31
N PRO A 105 -8.45 -23.90 16.70
CA PRO A 105 -8.17 -25.21 17.27
C PRO A 105 -7.36 -25.07 18.55
N ALA A 106 -7.49 -26.04 19.47
CA ALA A 106 -6.79 -26.04 20.75
C ALA A 106 -5.26 -25.91 20.62
N THR A 107 -4.68 -26.45 19.54
CA THR A 107 -3.25 -26.31 19.24
C THR A 107 -2.83 -24.86 19.03
N LEU A 108 -3.68 -24.05 18.40
CA LEU A 108 -3.42 -22.64 18.13
C LEU A 108 -3.66 -21.79 19.37
N SER A 109 -4.77 -22.02 20.08
CA SER A 109 -5.10 -21.29 21.32
C SER A 109 -4.08 -21.52 22.44
N ASN A 110 -3.40 -22.67 22.44
CA ASN A 110 -2.33 -22.97 23.41
C ASN A 110 -0.98 -22.33 23.03
N ALA A 111 -0.78 -21.97 21.76
CA ALA A 111 0.49 -21.44 21.26
C ALA A 111 0.45 -19.91 21.05
N LEU A 112 -0.74 -19.34 20.84
CA LEU A 112 -0.95 -17.92 20.56
C LEU A 112 -2.02 -17.35 21.49
N GLU A 113 -1.69 -16.22 22.09
CA GLU A 113 -2.62 -15.45 22.91
C GLU A 113 -3.40 -14.46 22.04
N LEU A 114 -4.70 -14.32 22.32
CA LEU A 114 -5.57 -13.36 21.64
C LEU A 114 -5.05 -11.93 21.76
N GLU A 115 -4.55 -11.56 22.95
CA GLU A 115 -4.02 -10.22 23.22
C GLU A 115 -2.84 -9.89 22.30
N THR A 116 -1.92 -10.84 22.10
CA THR A 116 -0.79 -10.67 21.19
C THR A 116 -1.27 -10.43 19.76
N VAL A 117 -2.26 -11.19 19.28
CA VAL A 117 -2.82 -10.99 17.93
C VAL A 117 -3.48 -9.61 17.81
N ALA A 118 -4.24 -9.18 18.83
CA ALA A 118 -4.87 -7.87 18.86
C ALA A 118 -3.84 -6.72 18.81
N LEU A 119 -2.76 -6.83 19.59
CA LEU A 119 -1.68 -5.85 19.61
C LEU A 119 -0.95 -5.79 18.27
N VAL A 120 -0.66 -6.94 17.66
CA VAL A 120 -0.04 -7.01 16.33
C VAL A 120 -0.95 -6.38 15.27
N HIS A 121 -2.24 -6.68 15.28
CA HIS A 121 -3.21 -6.08 14.36
C HIS A 121 -3.28 -4.56 14.52
N THR A 122 -3.29 -4.09 15.77
CA THR A 122 -3.30 -2.66 16.10
C THR A 122 -2.02 -1.97 15.64
N ALA A 123 -0.84 -2.56 15.87
CA ALA A 123 0.42 -2.03 15.38
C ALA A 123 0.45 -1.95 13.84
N ALA A 124 -0.06 -2.98 13.15
CA ALA A 124 -0.18 -2.97 11.70
C ALA A 124 -1.17 -1.90 11.20
N ALA A 125 -2.26 -1.65 11.92
CA ALA A 125 -3.20 -0.57 11.63
C ALA A 125 -2.55 0.82 11.76
N PHE A 126 -1.72 1.06 12.79
CA PHE A 126 -0.95 2.29 12.91
C PHE A 126 0.09 2.43 11.79
N ALA A 127 0.79 1.35 11.42
CA ALA A 127 1.71 1.37 10.29
C ALA A 127 0.98 1.71 8.97
N MET A 128 -0.23 1.17 8.77
CA MET A 128 -1.09 1.50 7.64
C MET A 128 -1.50 2.98 7.65
N LEU A 129 -1.86 3.53 8.81
CA LEU A 129 -2.21 4.94 8.94
C LEU A 129 -1.03 5.85 8.54
N VAL A 130 0.18 5.57 9.02
CA VAL A 130 1.39 6.31 8.64
C VAL A 130 1.64 6.20 7.14
N PHE A 131 1.50 5.00 6.57
CA PHE A 131 1.63 4.80 5.13
C PHE A 131 0.62 5.64 4.34
N ILE A 132 -0.66 5.70 4.76
CA ILE A 132 -1.69 6.50 4.10
C ILE A 132 -1.34 7.99 4.15
N ILE A 133 -0.90 8.51 5.31
CA ILE A 133 -0.49 9.91 5.45
C ILE A 133 0.65 10.22 4.47
N ALA A 134 1.69 9.38 4.45
CA ALA A 134 2.82 9.55 3.55
C ALA A 134 2.41 9.42 2.06
N HIS A 135 1.52 8.48 1.75
CA HIS A 135 1.00 8.25 0.40
C HIS A 135 0.22 9.46 -0.12
N VAL A 136 -0.70 10.01 0.68
CA VAL A 136 -1.47 11.21 0.32
C VAL A 136 -0.55 12.42 0.15
N TYR A 137 0.42 12.61 1.06
CA TYR A 137 1.41 13.69 0.92
C TYR A 137 2.21 13.56 -0.39
N MET A 138 2.69 12.36 -0.73
CA MET A 138 3.41 12.15 -1.97
C MET A 138 2.53 12.31 -3.22
N ALA A 139 1.24 12.01 -3.11
CA ALA A 139 0.28 12.20 -4.21
C ALA A 139 -0.01 13.69 -4.50
N THR A 140 0.30 14.60 -3.58
CA THR A 140 0.12 16.04 -3.79
C THR A 140 1.41 16.77 -4.23
N MET A 141 2.56 16.07 -4.24
CA MET A 141 3.88 16.60 -4.61
C MET A 141 4.15 16.69 -6.12
N GLY A 142 3.09 16.78 -6.94
CA GLY A 142 3.23 17.01 -8.39
C GLY A 142 3.34 18.51 -8.73
N PRO A 143 3.55 18.86 -10.02
CA PRO A 143 3.60 20.26 -10.47
C PRO A 143 2.37 21.08 -10.08
N ARG A 144 1.21 20.40 -9.95
CA ARG A 144 0.00 20.90 -9.32
C ARG A 144 -0.50 19.86 -8.31
N LEU A 145 -1.17 20.29 -7.25
CA LEU A 145 -1.72 19.41 -6.20
C LEU A 145 -2.55 18.23 -6.74
N THR A 146 -3.26 18.43 -7.85
CA THR A 146 -4.14 17.43 -8.47
C THR A 146 -3.49 16.68 -9.63
N SER A 147 -2.29 17.05 -10.06
CA SER A 147 -1.64 16.50 -11.26
C SER A 147 -1.41 14.99 -11.17
N LEU A 148 -1.06 14.48 -9.99
CA LEU A 148 -0.87 13.03 -9.77
C LEU A 148 -2.18 12.31 -9.36
N ILE A 149 -3.20 13.06 -8.94
CA ILE A 149 -4.52 12.51 -8.56
C ILE A 149 -5.41 12.32 -9.79
N LYS A 150 -5.37 13.25 -10.75
CA LYS A 150 -6.18 13.21 -11.97
C LYS A 150 -6.06 11.87 -12.72
N PRO A 151 -4.86 11.32 -12.97
CA PRO A 151 -4.70 10.03 -13.64
C PRO A 151 -5.27 8.84 -12.85
N MET A 152 -5.37 8.94 -11.52
CA MET A 152 -5.97 7.88 -10.70
C MET A 152 -7.48 7.77 -10.91
N ILE A 153 -8.12 8.89 -11.25
CA ILE A 153 -9.57 8.97 -11.51
C ILE A 153 -9.87 8.72 -12.99
N THR A 154 -9.11 9.34 -13.89
CA THR A 154 -9.36 9.29 -15.34
C THR A 154 -8.74 8.07 -16.01
N GLY A 155 -7.70 7.48 -15.41
CA GLY A 155 -6.89 6.41 -16.02
C GLY A 155 -5.86 6.91 -17.06
N TYR A 156 -5.82 8.21 -17.35
CA TYR A 156 -4.94 8.82 -18.36
C TYR A 156 -3.96 9.80 -17.69
N GLU A 157 -2.66 9.63 -17.98
CA GLU A 157 -1.60 10.54 -17.54
C GLU A 157 -1.23 11.46 -18.71
N ASP A 158 -1.36 12.78 -18.51
CA ASP A 158 -0.87 13.78 -19.45
C ASP A 158 0.66 13.77 -19.37
N LEU A 159 1.34 13.22 -20.38
CA LEU A 159 2.80 13.29 -20.48
C LEU A 159 3.17 14.72 -20.87
N GLU A 160 3.85 15.45 -19.99
CA GLU A 160 4.49 16.70 -20.37
C GLU A 160 5.54 16.39 -21.45
N GLU A 161 5.26 16.83 -22.69
CA GLU A 161 6.25 16.89 -23.76
C GLU A 161 7.31 17.93 -23.37
N HIS A 162 8.36 17.48 -22.69
CA HIS A 162 9.58 18.28 -22.55
C HIS A 162 10.29 18.29 -23.91
N HIS A 163 10.12 19.38 -24.66
CA HIS A 163 11.00 19.77 -25.75
C HIS A 163 12.41 20.09 -25.24
#